data_AF-A0A7X0M8N1-F1
#
_entry.id   AF-A0A7X0M8N1-F1
#
_cell.length_a   1.000
_cell.length_b   1.000
_cell.length_c   1.000
_cell.angle_alpha   90.00
_cell.angle_beta   90.00
_cell.angle_gamma   90.00
#
_symmetry.space_group_name_H-M   'P 1'
#
loop_
_entity.id
_entity.type
_entity.pdbx_description
1 polymer ?
#
loop_
_entity_poly.entity_id
_entity_poly.type
_entity_poly.pdbx_seq_one_letter_code
_entity_poly.pdbx_strand_id
1 'polypeptide(L)'
;MSRAWAVAAATEATHVPAAGREAAAWRTRGWAEIAFAGLALAEHDEVAVEAFRGLDEVVRRVGIRYAGCHATRLRALRALAGPLPPYYLAAGRAAHPVAACVSPGRSPALWDACRAIGEFCDAVAEACPGEPSTGGTRQDAAADLRWGERHRPSPCGAYTIVRTDRCGGLAGRCWMRLPSPAGPRNVYADVPRRAAPLQERIWRGVHEGAHLDHLAATPLGVEFGYGLMAAETYAMAVEVLATVSCVLAGDLEEARWLRVGLAERVGRLPGYGAWLASAGPVPAALRAAATRPSPDFAPLPRLAAVYVRGPLLLLGGHDLGPLAPYLPASLTGPLLDRWAAARAAFPPAAALTGPPRRA
;
A
#
# COMPACT_ATOMS: atom_id res chain seq x y z
N MET A 1 16.31 -0.25 -23.82
CA MET A 1 16.09 0.41 -22.50
C MET A 1 15.08 -0.35 -21.63
N SER A 2 13.85 -0.62 -22.11
CA SER A 2 12.80 -1.30 -21.33
C SER A 2 13.17 -2.73 -20.89
N ARG A 3 13.83 -3.52 -21.74
CA ARG A 3 14.32 -4.85 -21.35
C ARG A 3 15.30 -4.81 -20.16
N ALA A 4 16.32 -3.94 -20.24
CA ALA A 4 17.32 -3.80 -19.18
C ALA A 4 16.69 -3.31 -17.87
N TRP A 5 15.77 -2.35 -17.95
CA TRP A 5 14.97 -1.92 -16.79
C TRP A 5 14.17 -3.07 -16.18
N ALA A 6 13.46 -3.86 -16.99
CA ALA A 6 12.64 -4.95 -16.50
C ALA A 6 13.48 -6.04 -15.82
N VAL A 7 14.67 -6.36 -16.37
CA VAL A 7 15.63 -7.27 -15.72
C VAL A 7 16.09 -6.72 -14.37
N ALA A 8 16.47 -5.43 -14.32
CA ALA A 8 16.93 -4.78 -13.10
C ALA A 8 15.81 -4.75 -12.03
N ALA A 9 14.61 -4.29 -12.38
CA ALA A 9 13.47 -4.24 -11.48
C ALA A 9 13.05 -5.64 -11.02
N ALA A 10 13.03 -6.63 -11.90
CA ALA A 10 12.65 -8.00 -11.54
C ALA A 10 13.71 -8.68 -10.67
N THR A 11 14.97 -8.30 -10.81
CA THR A 11 16.05 -8.72 -9.91
C THR A 11 15.91 -8.03 -8.56
N GLU A 12 15.62 -6.73 -8.52
CA GLU A 12 15.39 -5.98 -7.28
C GLU A 12 14.18 -6.52 -6.50
N ALA A 13 13.11 -6.90 -7.19
CA ALA A 13 11.95 -7.57 -6.59
C ALA A 13 12.29 -8.91 -5.90
N THR A 14 13.50 -9.45 -6.09
CA THR A 14 14.01 -10.62 -5.35
C THR A 14 14.61 -10.29 -3.98
N HIS A 15 15.00 -9.04 -3.74
CA HIS A 15 15.52 -8.55 -2.47
C HIS A 15 14.34 -8.16 -1.56
N VAL A 16 13.88 -9.13 -0.77
CA VAL A 16 12.64 -9.00 0.02
C VAL A 16 12.94 -9.17 1.51
N PRO A 17 12.22 -8.46 2.39
CA PRO A 17 12.43 -8.49 3.84
C PRO A 17 11.80 -9.72 4.50
N ALA A 18 11.83 -10.87 3.82
CA ALA A 18 11.17 -12.10 4.22
C ALA A 18 11.98 -13.32 3.80
N ALA A 19 11.65 -14.47 4.40
CA ALA A 19 12.25 -15.77 4.08
C ALA A 19 11.18 -16.79 3.69
N GLY A 20 11.62 -17.88 3.05
CA GLY A 20 10.76 -19.02 2.74
C GLY A 20 9.58 -18.67 1.83
N ARG A 21 8.36 -19.08 2.24
CA ARG A 21 7.14 -18.92 1.43
C ARG A 21 6.72 -17.46 1.26
N GLU A 22 6.86 -16.64 2.30
CA GLU A 22 6.55 -15.21 2.18
C GLU A 22 7.50 -14.51 1.19
N ALA A 23 8.79 -14.84 1.20
CA ALA A 23 9.74 -14.31 0.21
C ALA A 23 9.34 -14.64 -1.23
N ALA A 24 8.78 -15.83 -1.46
CA ALA A 24 8.32 -16.23 -2.78
C ALA A 24 7.04 -15.50 -3.21
N ALA A 25 6.12 -15.25 -2.27
CA ALA A 25 4.93 -14.43 -2.49
C ALA A 25 5.30 -12.97 -2.80
N TRP A 26 6.22 -12.39 -2.03
CA TRP A 26 6.75 -11.04 -2.25
C TRP A 26 7.36 -10.88 -3.64
N ARG A 27 8.24 -11.80 -4.04
CA ARG A 27 8.82 -11.82 -5.39
C ARG A 27 7.77 -11.83 -6.48
N THR A 28 6.81 -12.75 -6.36
CA THR A 28 5.80 -12.93 -7.41
C THR A 28 4.85 -11.74 -7.48
N ARG A 29 4.53 -11.12 -6.33
CA ARG A 29 3.83 -9.83 -6.29
C ARG A 29 4.64 -8.75 -7.00
N GLY A 30 5.92 -8.61 -6.69
CA GLY A 30 6.81 -7.63 -7.33
C GLY A 30 6.89 -7.82 -8.85
N TRP A 31 7.05 -9.06 -9.33
CA TRP A 31 6.99 -9.39 -10.74
C TRP A 31 5.64 -9.08 -11.38
N ALA A 32 4.53 -9.25 -10.66
CA ALA A 32 3.22 -8.82 -11.14
C ALA A 32 3.16 -7.29 -11.29
N GLU A 33 3.73 -6.51 -10.36
CA GLU A 33 3.83 -5.06 -10.52
C GLU A 33 4.70 -4.66 -11.72
N ILE A 34 5.78 -5.39 -12.00
CA ILE A 34 6.65 -5.14 -13.16
C ILE A 34 5.94 -5.49 -14.47
N ALA A 35 5.16 -6.58 -14.50
CA ALA A 35 4.32 -6.92 -15.65
C ALA A 35 3.28 -5.83 -15.92
N PHE A 36 2.63 -5.32 -14.87
CA PHE A 36 1.71 -4.19 -14.97
C PHE A 36 2.41 -2.91 -15.46
N ALA A 37 3.59 -2.61 -14.92
CA ALA A 37 4.42 -1.50 -15.35
C ALA A 37 4.88 -1.62 -16.81
N GLY A 38 5.18 -2.82 -17.29
CA GLY A 38 5.46 -3.10 -18.70
C GLY A 38 4.25 -2.82 -19.61
N LEU A 39 3.03 -3.05 -19.14
CA LEU A 39 1.80 -2.70 -19.86
C LEU A 39 1.50 -1.20 -19.82
N ALA A 40 1.90 -0.50 -18.75
CA ALA A 40 1.80 0.95 -18.62
C ALA A 40 2.89 1.69 -19.42
N LEU A 41 4.04 1.07 -19.66
CA LEU A 41 5.06 1.56 -20.60
C LEU A 41 4.60 1.55 -22.06
N ALA A 42 3.56 0.78 -22.38
CA ALA A 42 3.15 0.44 -23.73
C ALA A 42 2.38 1.57 -24.45
N GLU A 43 3.00 2.75 -24.57
CA GLU A 43 2.59 3.72 -25.60
C GLU A 43 2.82 3.12 -27.01
N HIS A 44 3.78 2.17 -27.12
CA HIS A 44 4.06 1.36 -28.30
C HIS A 44 4.25 -0.13 -27.94
N ASP A 45 3.71 -1.04 -28.77
CA ASP A 45 3.75 -2.49 -28.51
C ASP A 45 5.17 -3.06 -28.38
N GLU A 46 6.13 -2.53 -29.14
CA GLU A 46 7.53 -2.97 -29.11
C GLU A 46 8.21 -2.74 -27.74
N VAL A 47 7.90 -1.62 -27.08
CA VAL A 47 8.46 -1.27 -25.76
C VAL A 47 7.99 -2.27 -24.70
N ALA A 48 6.72 -2.64 -24.76
CA ALA A 48 6.12 -3.63 -23.88
C ALA A 48 6.71 -5.01 -24.11
N VAL A 49 6.85 -5.43 -25.37
CA VAL A 49 7.47 -6.72 -25.73
C VAL A 49 8.87 -6.83 -25.14
N GLU A 50 9.69 -5.79 -25.25
CA GLU A 50 11.05 -5.80 -24.67
C GLU A 50 11.04 -5.82 -23.13
N ALA A 51 10.11 -5.11 -22.47
CA ALA A 51 9.94 -5.21 -21.02
C ALA A 51 9.57 -6.64 -20.59
N PHE A 52 8.63 -7.28 -21.30
CA PHE A 52 8.23 -8.65 -21.03
C PHE A 52 9.34 -9.66 -21.30
N ARG A 53 10.15 -9.48 -22.35
CA ARG A 53 11.35 -10.31 -22.57
C ARG A 53 12.32 -10.24 -21.39
N GLY A 54 12.51 -9.06 -20.81
CA GLY A 54 13.35 -8.88 -19.62
C GLY A 54 12.77 -9.56 -18.37
N LEU A 55 11.46 -9.44 -18.15
CA LEU A 55 10.78 -10.13 -17.05
C LEU A 55 10.82 -11.66 -17.23
N ASP A 56 10.53 -12.14 -18.44
CA ASP A 56 10.56 -13.55 -18.83
C ASP A 56 11.94 -14.18 -18.54
N GLU A 57 13.03 -13.44 -18.81
CA GLU A 57 14.40 -13.87 -18.51
C GLU A 57 14.62 -14.15 -17.02
N VAL A 58 14.17 -13.24 -16.15
CA VAL A 58 14.32 -13.38 -14.70
C VAL A 58 13.41 -14.47 -14.15
N VAL A 59 12.14 -14.51 -14.57
CA VAL A 59 11.16 -15.53 -14.14
C VAL A 59 11.64 -16.92 -14.53
N ARG A 60 12.17 -17.10 -15.76
CA ARG A 60 12.73 -18.38 -16.21
C ARG A 60 13.92 -18.82 -15.37
N ARG A 61 14.81 -17.89 -15.02
CA ARG A 61 16.03 -18.17 -14.24
C ARG A 61 15.72 -18.52 -12.78
N VAL A 62 14.81 -17.78 -12.15
CA VAL A 62 14.54 -17.89 -10.70
C VAL A 62 13.42 -18.89 -10.40
N GLY A 63 12.41 -18.98 -11.26
CA GLY A 63 11.24 -19.83 -11.11
C GLY A 63 10.18 -19.28 -10.15
N ILE A 64 8.92 -19.67 -10.37
CA ILE A 64 7.78 -19.35 -9.50
C ILE A 64 7.49 -20.54 -8.59
N ARG A 65 7.44 -20.32 -7.27
CA ARG A 65 7.08 -21.35 -6.28
C ARG A 65 6.21 -20.71 -5.18
N TYR A 66 5.18 -21.41 -4.70
CA TYR A 66 4.37 -21.01 -3.52
C TYR A 66 3.76 -19.59 -3.57
N ALA A 67 3.26 -19.17 -4.73
CA ALA A 67 2.92 -17.78 -4.99
C ALA A 67 1.41 -17.44 -5.01
N GLY A 68 0.53 -18.44 -4.80
CA GLY A 68 -0.91 -18.24 -4.56
C GLY A 68 -1.58 -17.30 -5.57
N CYS A 69 -2.36 -16.33 -5.07
CA CYS A 69 -3.07 -15.34 -5.89
C CYS A 69 -2.13 -14.45 -6.72
N HIS A 70 -0.90 -14.18 -6.26
CA HIS A 70 0.05 -13.36 -6.99
C HIS A 70 0.57 -14.04 -8.27
N ALA A 71 0.71 -15.37 -8.28
CA ALA A 71 1.03 -16.10 -9.52
C ALA A 71 -0.13 -16.03 -10.53
N THR A 72 -1.37 -16.16 -10.06
CA THR A 72 -2.56 -15.99 -10.90
C THR A 72 -2.60 -14.60 -11.53
N ARG A 73 -2.35 -13.57 -10.72
CA ARG A 73 -2.29 -12.18 -11.19
C ARG A 73 -1.15 -11.94 -12.18
N LEU A 74 0.06 -12.41 -11.88
CA LEU A 74 1.21 -12.31 -12.78
C LEU A 74 0.92 -12.97 -14.13
N ARG A 75 0.32 -14.17 -14.14
CA ARG A 75 -0.11 -14.85 -15.36
C ARG A 75 -1.14 -14.03 -16.14
N ALA A 76 -2.15 -13.51 -15.47
CA ALA A 76 -3.17 -12.69 -16.12
C ALA A 76 -2.55 -11.46 -16.82
N LEU A 77 -1.66 -10.75 -16.12
CA LEU A 77 -0.95 -9.60 -16.69
C LEU A 77 -0.04 -10.01 -17.85
N ARG A 78 0.71 -11.10 -17.72
CA ARG A 78 1.60 -11.58 -18.79
C ARG A 78 0.83 -12.02 -20.03
N ALA A 79 -0.36 -12.60 -19.87
CA ALA A 79 -1.22 -13.03 -20.98
C ALA A 79 -1.75 -11.86 -21.82
N LEU A 80 -1.87 -10.66 -21.24
CA LEU A 80 -2.24 -9.45 -21.99
C LEU A 80 -1.16 -9.03 -23.01
N ALA A 81 0.06 -9.55 -22.88
CA ALA A 81 1.18 -9.28 -23.80
C ALA A 81 1.49 -10.47 -24.73
N GLY A 82 0.57 -11.43 -24.86
CA GLY A 82 0.70 -12.57 -25.77
C GLY A 82 0.80 -13.93 -25.08
N PRO A 83 1.19 -14.99 -25.83
CA PRO A 83 1.21 -16.36 -25.32
C PRO A 83 2.03 -16.52 -24.03
N LEU A 84 1.48 -17.27 -23.07
CA LEU A 84 2.14 -17.52 -21.79
C LEU A 84 3.28 -18.53 -21.95
N PRO A 85 4.52 -18.18 -21.57
CA PRO A 85 5.60 -19.15 -21.53
C PRO A 85 5.34 -20.27 -20.50
N PRO A 86 5.81 -21.51 -20.73
CA PRO A 86 5.47 -22.67 -19.91
C PRO A 86 5.97 -22.57 -18.45
N TYR A 87 6.96 -21.72 -18.17
CA TYR A 87 7.52 -21.50 -16.84
C TYR A 87 6.71 -20.51 -15.98
N TYR A 88 5.68 -19.87 -16.52
CA TYR A 88 4.71 -19.12 -15.72
C TYR A 88 3.73 -20.10 -15.09
N LEU A 89 4.11 -20.79 -14.01
CA LEU A 89 3.25 -21.81 -13.41
C LEU A 89 1.95 -21.19 -12.85
N ALA A 90 0.82 -21.88 -13.06
CA ALA A 90 -0.42 -21.57 -12.34
C ALA A 90 -0.21 -21.74 -10.83
N ALA A 91 -1.16 -21.29 -10.01
CA ALA A 91 -1.12 -21.48 -8.55
C ALA A 91 -1.09 -22.98 -8.20
N GLY A 92 0.09 -23.59 -8.23
CA GLY A 92 0.33 -24.98 -7.87
C GLY A 92 0.40 -25.11 -6.37
N ARG A 93 -0.61 -25.78 -5.79
CA ARG A 93 -0.97 -25.82 -4.36
C ARG A 93 -1.28 -24.43 -3.80
N ALA A 94 -2.40 -24.31 -3.08
CA ALA A 94 -2.69 -23.11 -2.30
C ALA A 94 -1.43 -22.74 -1.49
N ALA A 95 -1.03 -21.47 -1.53
CA ALA A 95 -0.03 -21.00 -0.59
C ALA A 95 -0.63 -21.25 0.80
N HIS A 96 -0.21 -22.32 1.48
CA HIS A 96 -0.58 -22.51 2.87
C HIS A 96 -0.23 -21.21 3.59
N PRO A 97 -1.11 -20.71 4.49
CA PRO A 97 -0.84 -19.51 5.25
C PRO A 97 0.60 -19.56 5.78
N VAL A 98 1.39 -18.54 5.48
CA VAL A 98 2.75 -18.47 6.03
C VAL A 98 2.55 -18.39 7.54
N ALA A 99 3.08 -19.38 8.27
CA ALA A 99 2.91 -19.49 9.72
C ALA A 99 3.12 -18.11 10.36
N ALA A 100 2.06 -17.60 10.98
CA ALA A 100 1.88 -16.19 11.27
C ALA A 100 2.98 -15.68 12.22
N CYS A 101 3.98 -15.00 11.67
CA CYS A 101 4.80 -14.07 12.45
C CYS A 101 3.93 -12.99 13.14
N VAL A 102 2.70 -12.81 12.65
CA VAL A 102 1.67 -11.93 13.17
C VAL A 102 0.71 -12.60 14.17
N SER A 103 0.96 -13.81 14.69
CA SER A 103 0.02 -14.39 15.67
C SER A 103 -0.01 -13.59 17.00
N PRO A 104 -1.16 -13.56 17.72
CA PRO A 104 -1.31 -12.84 18.98
C PRO A 104 -0.19 -13.04 19.99
N GLY A 105 0.15 -14.30 20.28
CA GLY A 105 1.21 -14.63 21.23
C GLY A 105 2.64 -14.34 20.75
N ARG A 106 2.85 -14.02 19.45
CA ARG A 106 4.19 -13.74 18.89
C ARG A 106 4.44 -12.26 18.61
N SER A 107 3.37 -11.47 18.45
CA SER A 107 3.45 -10.05 18.08
C SER A 107 2.49 -9.19 18.91
N PRO A 108 2.60 -9.16 20.26
CA PRO A 108 1.71 -8.38 21.11
C PRO A 108 1.65 -6.90 20.71
N ALA A 109 2.81 -6.28 20.42
CA ALA A 109 2.88 -4.89 19.98
C ALA A 109 2.12 -4.58 18.68
N LEU A 110 1.96 -5.55 17.77
CA LEU A 110 1.15 -5.37 16.56
C LEU A 110 -0.34 -5.30 16.91
N TRP A 111 -0.79 -6.15 17.83
CA TRP A 111 -2.20 -6.19 18.23
C TRP A 111 -2.58 -5.04 19.16
N ASP A 112 -1.63 -4.53 19.94
CA ASP A 112 -1.79 -3.27 20.67
C ASP A 112 -1.91 -2.10 19.70
N ALA A 113 -1.12 -2.07 18.62
CA ALA A 113 -1.28 -1.09 17.54
C ALA A 113 -2.66 -1.20 16.87
N CYS A 114 -3.15 -2.41 16.60
CA CYS A 114 -4.52 -2.61 16.10
C CYS A 114 -5.57 -2.03 17.04
N ARG A 115 -5.42 -2.26 18.35
CA ARG A 115 -6.32 -1.71 19.37
C ARG A 115 -6.29 -0.19 19.38
N ALA A 116 -5.09 0.42 19.35
CA ALA A 116 -4.94 1.87 19.30
C ALA A 116 -5.60 2.49 18.06
N ILE A 117 -5.44 1.86 16.88
CA ILE A 117 -6.14 2.28 15.66
C ILE A 117 -7.65 2.15 15.82
N GLY A 118 -8.12 1.05 16.44
CA GLY A 118 -9.54 0.85 16.74
C GLY A 118 -10.13 1.93 17.65
N GLU A 119 -9.45 2.23 18.76
CA GLU A 119 -9.84 3.28 19.72
C GLU A 119 -9.86 4.65 19.02
N PHE A 120 -8.85 4.95 18.20
CA PHE A 120 -8.80 6.17 17.40
C PHE A 120 -9.97 6.25 16.40
N CYS A 121 -10.27 5.17 15.69
CA CYS A 121 -11.39 5.12 14.76
C CYS A 121 -12.74 5.31 15.47
N ASP A 122 -12.92 4.76 16.68
CA ASP A 122 -14.14 4.99 17.47
C ASP A 122 -14.25 6.48 17.88
N ALA A 123 -13.16 7.11 18.32
CA ALA A 123 -13.15 8.54 18.62
C ALA A 123 -13.44 9.43 17.40
N VAL A 124 -12.95 9.05 16.21
CA VAL A 124 -13.31 9.75 14.96
C VAL A 124 -14.80 9.56 14.64
N ALA A 125 -15.37 8.38 14.90
CA ALA A 125 -16.80 8.15 14.69
C ALA A 125 -17.66 8.97 15.66
N GLU A 126 -17.20 9.21 16.89
CA GLU A 126 -17.86 10.12 17.84
C GLU A 126 -17.81 11.58 17.36
N ALA A 127 -16.66 12.04 16.85
CA ALA A 127 -16.49 13.38 16.31
C ALA A 127 -17.21 13.61 14.97
N CYS A 128 -17.40 12.55 14.19
CA CYS A 128 -17.98 12.59 12.84
C CYS A 128 -19.03 11.46 12.68
N PRO A 129 -20.18 11.54 13.38
CA PRO A 129 -21.15 10.45 13.41
C PRO A 129 -21.75 10.18 12.03
N GLY A 130 -22.12 8.92 11.79
CA GLY A 130 -22.75 8.46 10.56
C GLY A 130 -21.85 7.58 9.67
N GLU A 131 -22.48 6.95 8.69
CA GLU A 131 -21.81 6.15 7.67
C GLU A 131 -21.44 7.03 6.46
N PRO A 132 -20.33 6.71 5.78
CA PRO A 132 -19.96 7.43 4.57
C PRO A 132 -20.98 7.17 3.45
N SER A 133 -21.32 8.20 2.69
CA SER A 133 -22.16 8.08 1.50
C SER A 133 -21.42 7.38 0.37
N THR A 134 -22.18 6.64 -0.43
CA THR A 134 -21.70 5.93 -1.62
C THR A 134 -21.91 6.70 -2.92
N GLY A 135 -22.55 7.88 -2.84
CA GLY A 135 -22.89 8.71 -3.98
C GLY A 135 -21.71 9.55 -4.50
N GLY A 136 -21.92 10.18 -5.65
CA GLY A 136 -20.99 11.13 -6.25
C GLY A 136 -20.72 10.87 -7.72
N THR A 137 -19.89 11.73 -8.32
CA THR A 137 -19.43 11.59 -9.69
C THR A 137 -17.94 11.26 -9.69
N ARG A 138 -17.56 10.24 -10.46
CA ARG A 138 -16.15 9.88 -10.64
C ARG A 138 -15.42 11.05 -11.30
N GLN A 139 -14.29 11.43 -10.74
CA GLN A 139 -13.41 12.45 -11.31
C GLN A 139 -12.24 11.80 -12.06
N ASP A 140 -11.57 12.61 -12.88
CA ASP A 140 -10.31 12.25 -13.52
C ASP A 140 -9.18 12.13 -12.49
N ALA A 141 -8.24 11.22 -12.72
CA ALA A 141 -7.13 10.97 -11.81
C ALA A 141 -6.30 12.22 -11.52
N ALA A 142 -6.14 13.13 -12.48
CA ALA A 142 -5.40 14.37 -12.26
C ALA A 142 -6.11 15.30 -11.28
N ALA A 143 -7.44 15.34 -11.32
CA ALA A 143 -8.24 16.13 -10.40
C ALA A 143 -8.20 15.56 -8.98
N ASP A 144 -8.28 14.23 -8.83
CA ASP A 144 -8.18 13.56 -7.54
C ASP A 144 -6.80 13.77 -6.89
N LEU A 145 -5.73 13.62 -7.67
CA LEU A 145 -4.35 13.83 -7.18
C LEU A 145 -4.10 15.27 -6.73
N ARG A 146 -4.54 16.26 -7.51
CA ARG A 146 -4.46 17.68 -7.13
C ARG A 146 -5.30 17.97 -5.89
N TRP A 147 -6.52 17.45 -5.81
CA TRP A 147 -7.37 17.62 -4.63
C TRP A 147 -6.69 17.11 -3.35
N GLY A 148 -5.99 15.98 -3.45
CA GLY A 148 -5.32 15.36 -2.32
C GLY A 148 -4.07 16.10 -1.83
N GLU A 149 -3.51 17.03 -2.61
CA GLU A 149 -2.31 17.81 -2.22
C GLU A 149 -2.46 18.51 -0.87
N ARG A 150 -3.66 19.00 -0.54
CA ARG A 150 -3.92 19.69 0.74
C ARG A 150 -3.72 18.78 1.97
N HIS A 151 -3.88 17.47 1.78
CA HIS A 151 -3.75 16.47 2.85
C HIS A 151 -2.34 15.91 2.97
N ARG A 152 -1.48 16.15 1.97
CA ARG A 152 -0.12 15.62 1.89
C ARG A 152 0.88 16.65 2.46
N PRO A 153 1.84 16.25 3.31
CA PRO A 153 2.79 17.19 3.91
C PRO A 153 3.77 17.84 2.92
N SER A 154 4.21 17.06 1.94
CA SER A 154 5.20 17.46 0.94
C SER A 154 4.76 17.02 -0.46
N PRO A 155 3.65 17.57 -1.01
CA PRO A 155 3.13 17.16 -2.30
C PRO A 155 4.11 17.49 -3.42
N CYS A 156 4.34 16.53 -4.32
CA CYS A 156 5.05 16.72 -5.57
C CYS A 156 4.07 16.68 -6.75
N GLY A 157 4.29 17.53 -7.75
CA GLY A 157 3.60 17.49 -9.05
C GLY A 157 4.38 16.76 -10.14
N ALA A 158 5.55 16.18 -9.81
CA ALA A 158 6.49 15.62 -10.77
C ALA A 158 6.17 14.15 -11.09
N TYR A 159 5.04 13.92 -11.77
CA TYR A 159 4.60 12.62 -12.25
C TYR A 159 3.81 12.72 -13.55
N THR A 160 3.72 11.60 -14.28
CA THR A 160 2.87 11.47 -15.47
C THR A 160 1.72 10.52 -15.18
N ILE A 161 0.52 10.83 -15.67
CA ILE A 161 -0.63 9.93 -15.58
C ILE A 161 -0.74 9.13 -16.87
N VAL A 162 -0.80 7.81 -16.75
CA VAL A 162 -0.96 6.89 -17.88
C VAL A 162 -2.21 6.06 -17.69
N ARG A 163 -3.12 6.08 -18.67
CA ARG A 163 -4.33 5.26 -18.63
C ARG A 163 -4.00 3.81 -18.98
N THR A 164 -4.47 2.88 -18.15
CA THR A 164 -4.19 1.45 -18.31
C THR A 164 -5.49 0.63 -18.22
N ASP A 165 -6.50 1.00 -19.03
CA ASP A 165 -7.86 0.47 -18.95
C ASP A 165 -7.94 -1.05 -19.06
N ARG A 166 -7.09 -1.66 -19.90
CA ARG A 166 -6.98 -3.13 -20.09
C ARG A 166 -6.52 -3.91 -18.85
N CYS A 167 -6.04 -3.21 -17.81
CA CYS A 167 -5.57 -3.81 -16.56
C CYS A 167 -6.57 -3.65 -15.40
N GLY A 168 -7.82 -3.28 -15.68
CA GLY A 168 -8.88 -3.18 -14.66
C GLY A 168 -8.96 -4.44 -13.79
N GLY A 169 -8.94 -4.25 -12.47
CA GLY A 169 -8.95 -5.36 -11.49
C GLY A 169 -7.64 -6.15 -11.35
N LEU A 170 -6.61 -5.85 -12.15
CA LEU A 170 -5.29 -6.50 -12.09
C LEU A 170 -4.20 -5.59 -11.51
N ALA A 171 -4.49 -4.33 -11.18
CA ALA A 171 -3.53 -3.45 -10.51
C ALA A 171 -3.53 -3.69 -9.00
N GLY A 172 -2.38 -4.12 -8.47
CA GLY A 172 -2.11 -4.17 -7.03
C GLY A 172 -1.64 -2.82 -6.49
N ARG A 173 -1.02 -2.02 -7.36
CA ARG A 173 -0.45 -0.70 -7.09
C ARG A 173 -0.49 0.14 -8.35
N CYS A 174 -0.70 1.46 -8.23
CA CYS A 174 -0.83 2.35 -9.38
C CYS A 174 0.33 3.34 -9.51
N TRP A 175 1.25 3.41 -8.56
CA TRP A 175 2.48 4.20 -8.65
C TRP A 175 3.70 3.35 -9.02
N MET A 176 4.60 3.94 -9.81
CA MET A 176 5.85 3.29 -10.25
C MET A 176 6.84 4.29 -10.85
N ARG A 177 8.10 3.87 -11.01
CA ARG A 177 9.13 4.60 -11.77
C ARG A 177 9.44 3.85 -13.06
N LEU A 178 9.15 4.49 -14.18
CA LEU A 178 9.32 3.93 -15.51
C LEU A 178 10.53 4.53 -16.24
N PRO A 179 11.25 3.75 -17.06
CA PRO A 179 12.31 4.28 -17.90
C PRO A 179 11.72 5.17 -19.01
N SER A 180 12.41 6.27 -19.34
CA SER A 180 12.10 7.12 -20.49
C SER A 180 13.39 7.61 -21.16
N PRO A 181 13.34 8.10 -22.42
CA PRO A 181 14.52 8.66 -23.09
C PRO A 181 15.19 9.81 -22.33
N ALA A 182 14.40 10.59 -21.57
CA ALA A 182 14.89 11.69 -20.75
C ALA A 182 15.36 11.26 -19.34
N GLY A 183 15.37 9.96 -19.06
CA GLY A 183 15.66 9.38 -17.74
C GLY A 183 14.41 8.78 -17.07
N PRO A 184 14.55 8.23 -15.85
CA PRO A 184 13.42 7.65 -15.13
C PRO A 184 12.33 8.70 -14.83
N ARG A 185 11.06 8.34 -15.06
CA ARG A 185 9.88 9.17 -14.76
C ARG A 185 8.99 8.51 -13.72
N ASN A 186 8.46 9.29 -12.79
CA ASN A 186 7.42 8.80 -11.87
C ASN A 186 6.08 8.76 -12.61
N VAL A 187 5.36 7.67 -12.46
CA VAL A 187 4.10 7.41 -13.18
C VAL A 187 3.01 6.99 -12.22
N TYR A 188 1.84 7.58 -12.41
CA TYR A 188 0.57 7.09 -11.91
C TYR A 188 -0.18 6.38 -13.04
N ALA A 189 -0.37 5.08 -12.92
CA ALA A 189 -1.15 4.27 -13.84
C ALA A 189 -2.62 4.31 -13.43
N ASP A 190 -3.44 5.12 -14.12
CA ASP A 190 -4.88 5.18 -13.86
C ASP A 190 -5.57 3.93 -14.41
N VAL A 191 -6.33 3.27 -13.54
CA VAL A 191 -7.03 2.03 -13.85
C VAL A 191 -8.50 2.12 -13.41
N PRO A 192 -9.43 1.50 -14.15
CA PRO A 192 -10.81 1.39 -13.69
C PRO A 192 -10.91 0.62 -12.36
N ARG A 193 -11.53 1.23 -11.34
CA ARG A 193 -11.86 0.57 -10.07
C ARG A 193 -13.36 0.59 -9.81
N ARG A 194 -13.83 -0.39 -9.04
CA ARG A 194 -15.20 -0.47 -8.52
C ARG A 194 -15.19 0.01 -7.06
N ALA A 195 -15.06 1.32 -6.87
CA ALA A 195 -15.12 1.97 -5.56
C ALA A 195 -16.12 3.13 -5.62
N ALA A 196 -16.63 3.55 -4.46
CA ALA A 196 -17.43 4.77 -4.40
C ALA A 196 -16.56 5.97 -4.85
N PRO A 197 -17.12 6.97 -5.54
CA PRO A 197 -16.33 8.07 -6.11
C PRO A 197 -15.44 8.80 -5.09
N LEU A 198 -15.96 9.11 -3.90
CA LEU A 198 -15.18 9.75 -2.85
C LEU A 198 -14.12 8.83 -2.23
N GLN A 199 -14.43 7.54 -2.08
CA GLN A 199 -13.47 6.54 -1.65
C GLN A 199 -12.29 6.44 -2.65
N GLU A 200 -12.59 6.45 -3.95
CA GLU A 200 -11.57 6.45 -5.00
C GLU A 200 -10.75 7.74 -4.95
N ARG A 201 -11.39 8.90 -4.81
CA ARG A 201 -10.72 10.20 -4.66
C ARG A 201 -9.77 10.25 -3.48
N ILE A 202 -10.19 9.76 -2.31
CA ILE A 202 -9.34 9.70 -1.11
C ILE A 202 -8.15 8.76 -1.34
N TRP A 203 -8.41 7.56 -1.85
CA TRP A 203 -7.34 6.60 -2.13
C TRP A 203 -6.34 7.16 -3.16
N ARG A 204 -6.81 7.76 -4.26
CA ARG A 204 -5.92 8.37 -5.27
C ARG A 204 -5.18 9.59 -4.72
N GLY A 205 -5.92 10.55 -4.18
CA GLY A 205 -5.39 11.85 -3.79
C GLY A 205 -4.49 11.80 -2.56
N VAL A 206 -4.83 10.97 -1.59
CA VAL A 206 -4.09 10.87 -0.32
C VAL A 206 -3.09 9.72 -0.36
N HIS A 207 -3.55 8.48 -0.57
CA HIS A 207 -2.69 7.29 -0.47
C HIS A 207 -1.71 7.18 -1.65
N GLU A 208 -2.23 7.11 -2.88
CA GLU A 208 -1.38 7.00 -4.08
C GLU A 208 -0.58 8.29 -4.30
N GLY A 209 -1.15 9.45 -4.00
CA GLY A 209 -0.43 10.73 -3.96
C GLY A 209 0.78 10.69 -3.03
N ALA A 210 0.62 10.20 -1.80
CA ALA A 210 1.74 10.09 -0.86
C ALA A 210 2.85 9.15 -1.37
N HIS A 211 2.50 8.10 -2.10
CA HIS A 211 3.49 7.24 -2.76
C HIS A 211 4.23 7.96 -3.90
N LEU A 212 3.57 8.84 -4.66
CA LEU A 212 4.23 9.67 -5.67
C LEU A 212 5.20 10.67 -5.03
N ASP A 213 4.83 11.26 -3.89
CA ASP A 213 5.72 12.13 -3.10
C ASP A 213 6.94 11.36 -2.61
N HIS A 214 6.71 10.14 -2.12
CA HIS A 214 7.77 9.25 -1.67
C HIS A 214 8.73 8.87 -2.79
N LEU A 215 8.19 8.52 -3.96
CA LEU A 215 9.00 8.31 -5.17
C LEU A 215 9.82 9.56 -5.48
N ALA A 216 9.21 10.75 -5.56
CA ALA A 216 9.90 11.97 -5.95
C ALA A 216 11.06 12.34 -5.02
N ALA A 217 10.95 12.05 -3.72
CA ALA A 217 11.98 12.38 -2.73
C ALA A 217 13.06 11.31 -2.54
N THR A 218 12.91 10.11 -3.12
CA THR A 218 13.81 8.98 -2.84
C THR A 218 14.51 8.46 -4.11
N PRO A 219 15.80 8.06 -4.03
CA PRO A 219 16.50 7.43 -5.16
C PRO A 219 15.87 6.08 -5.59
N LEU A 220 16.47 5.46 -6.61
CA LEU A 220 16.02 4.15 -7.16
C LEU A 220 15.90 3.07 -6.06
N GLY A 221 14.93 2.16 -6.21
CA GLY A 221 14.76 0.99 -5.32
C GLY A 221 13.60 1.06 -4.31
N VAL A 222 12.87 2.17 -4.24
CA VAL A 222 11.71 2.34 -3.33
C VAL A 222 10.53 1.41 -3.63
N GLU A 223 10.44 0.90 -4.85
CA GLU A 223 9.26 0.17 -5.30
C GLU A 223 9.16 -1.26 -4.76
N PHE A 224 10.21 -1.77 -4.14
CA PHE A 224 10.31 -3.17 -3.73
C PHE A 224 10.90 -3.32 -2.32
N GLY A 225 10.81 -4.52 -1.77
CA GLY A 225 11.45 -4.88 -0.51
C GLY A 225 11.15 -3.93 0.65
N TYR A 226 12.20 -3.48 1.34
CA TYR A 226 12.12 -2.50 2.42
C TYR A 226 11.68 -1.11 1.93
N GLY A 227 12.02 -0.74 0.70
CA GLY A 227 11.53 0.50 0.07
C GLY A 227 10.01 0.54 0.00
N LEU A 228 9.38 -0.57 -0.41
CA LEU A 228 7.92 -0.67 -0.43
C LEU A 228 7.33 -0.53 0.97
N MET A 229 7.92 -1.21 1.96
CA MET A 229 7.45 -1.09 3.34
C MET A 229 7.55 0.35 3.87
N ALA A 230 8.61 1.07 3.52
CA ALA A 230 8.76 2.48 3.84
C ALA A 230 7.70 3.35 3.14
N ALA A 231 7.44 3.10 1.85
CA ALA A 231 6.41 3.80 1.09
C ALA A 231 5.01 3.61 1.73
N GLU A 232 4.63 2.37 2.06
CA GLU A 232 3.36 2.08 2.73
C GLU A 232 3.30 2.67 4.14
N THR A 233 4.41 2.68 4.88
CA THR A 233 4.51 3.36 6.17
C THR A 233 4.21 4.85 6.07
N TYR A 234 4.83 5.53 5.09
CA TYR A 234 4.61 6.94 4.85
C TYR A 234 3.18 7.24 4.38
N ALA A 235 2.67 6.51 3.39
CA ALA A 235 1.32 6.71 2.87
C ALA A 235 0.25 6.52 3.94
N MET A 236 0.39 5.49 4.80
CA MET A 236 -0.53 5.29 5.92
C MET A 236 -0.39 6.37 7.00
N ALA A 237 0.81 6.91 7.24
CA ALA A 237 0.99 8.01 8.18
C ALA A 237 0.33 9.31 7.67
N VAL A 238 0.39 9.53 6.35
CA VAL A 238 -0.33 10.61 5.68
C VAL A 238 -1.86 10.41 5.77
N GLU A 239 -2.38 9.19 5.62
CA GLU A 239 -3.81 8.91 5.84
C GLU A 239 -4.25 9.19 7.29
N VAL A 240 -3.44 8.81 8.28
CA VAL A 240 -3.72 9.11 9.70
C VAL A 240 -3.77 10.62 9.94
N LEU A 241 -2.77 11.36 9.43
CA LEU A 241 -2.75 12.82 9.51
C LEU A 241 -3.98 13.42 8.81
N ALA A 242 -4.27 13.00 7.58
CA ALA A 242 -5.41 13.45 6.81
C ALA A 242 -6.73 13.20 7.54
N THR A 243 -6.86 12.08 8.25
CA THR A 243 -8.05 11.77 9.05
C THR A 243 -8.27 12.86 10.10
N VAL A 244 -7.23 13.19 10.86
CA VAL A 244 -7.30 14.23 11.91
C VAL A 244 -7.55 15.60 11.29
N SER A 245 -6.85 15.94 10.20
CA SER A 245 -7.03 17.21 9.51
C SER A 245 -8.47 17.39 8.99
N CYS A 246 -9.09 16.34 8.44
CA CYS A 246 -10.48 16.39 7.99
C CYS A 246 -11.45 16.63 9.16
N VAL A 247 -11.25 15.94 10.30
CA VAL A 247 -12.06 16.16 11.51
C VAL A 247 -11.96 17.62 11.96
N LEU A 248 -10.74 18.16 12.05
CA LEU A 248 -10.50 19.53 12.51
C LEU A 248 -11.04 20.60 11.54
N ALA A 249 -11.05 20.30 10.24
CA ALA A 249 -11.57 21.20 9.20
C ALA A 249 -13.10 21.10 9.02
N GLY A 250 -13.76 20.10 9.61
CA GLY A 250 -15.18 19.84 9.37
C GLY A 250 -15.48 19.10 8.06
N ASP A 251 -14.47 18.53 7.40
CA ASP A 251 -14.60 17.67 6.20
C ASP A 251 -15.08 16.26 6.64
N LEU A 252 -16.29 16.18 7.20
CA LEU A 252 -16.77 14.99 7.92
C LEU A 252 -16.90 13.76 7.02
N GLU A 253 -17.26 13.96 5.76
CA GLU A 253 -17.47 12.87 4.80
C GLU A 253 -16.13 12.19 4.45
N GLU A 254 -15.09 12.98 4.22
CA GLU A 254 -13.72 12.52 4.03
C GLU A 254 -13.20 11.80 5.27
N ALA A 255 -13.43 12.37 6.46
CA ALA A 255 -13.01 11.75 7.72
C ALA A 255 -13.64 10.36 7.91
N ARG A 256 -14.93 10.18 7.56
CA ARG A 256 -15.62 8.88 7.62
C ARG A 256 -14.98 7.85 6.67
N TRP A 257 -14.67 8.23 5.44
CA TRP A 257 -14.03 7.33 4.48
C TRP A 257 -12.58 6.98 4.85
N LEU A 258 -11.81 7.95 5.35
CA LEU A 258 -10.46 7.72 5.86
C LEU A 258 -10.47 6.75 7.07
N ARG A 259 -11.38 6.97 8.04
CA ARG A 259 -11.62 6.04 9.16
C ARG A 259 -11.90 4.61 8.68
N VAL A 260 -12.77 4.48 7.68
CA VAL A 260 -13.08 3.19 7.06
C VAL A 260 -11.83 2.53 6.46
N GLY A 261 -10.96 3.30 5.81
CA GLY A 261 -9.67 2.83 5.29
C GLY A 261 -8.73 2.31 6.38
N LEU A 262 -8.55 3.07 7.46
CA LEU A 262 -7.70 2.70 8.60
C LEU A 262 -8.15 1.40 9.26
N ALA A 263 -9.46 1.29 9.56
CA ALA A 263 -10.02 0.07 10.16
C ALA A 263 -9.88 -1.13 9.22
N GLU A 264 -10.08 -0.93 7.92
CA GLU A 264 -9.97 -1.99 6.92
C GLU A 264 -8.55 -2.58 6.86
N ARG A 265 -7.49 -1.79 7.00
CA ARG A 265 -6.10 -2.29 7.04
C ARG A 265 -5.84 -3.24 8.21
N VAL A 266 -6.46 -3.01 9.36
CA VAL A 266 -6.38 -3.93 10.50
C VAL A 266 -7.06 -5.27 10.17
N GLY A 267 -8.23 -5.22 9.51
CA GLY A 267 -8.96 -6.41 9.06
C GLY A 267 -8.21 -7.28 8.05
N ARG A 268 -7.19 -6.72 7.36
CA ARG A 268 -6.33 -7.47 6.42
C ARG A 268 -5.29 -8.35 7.09
N LEU A 269 -5.04 -8.19 8.39
CA LEU A 269 -3.98 -8.93 9.06
C LEU A 269 -4.26 -10.44 9.05
N PRO A 270 -3.29 -11.27 8.64
CA PRO A 270 -3.44 -12.72 8.76
C PRO A 270 -3.66 -13.12 10.22
N GLY A 271 -4.70 -13.91 10.49
CA GLY A 271 -5.07 -14.31 11.85
C GLY A 271 -5.95 -13.30 12.60
N TYR A 272 -6.38 -12.20 11.96
CA TYR A 272 -7.25 -11.18 12.56
C TYR A 272 -8.52 -11.77 13.18
N GLY A 273 -9.23 -12.66 12.47
CA GLY A 273 -10.47 -13.26 12.98
C GLY A 273 -10.25 -14.10 14.25
N ALA A 274 -9.16 -14.86 14.32
CA ALA A 274 -8.81 -15.65 15.51
C ALA A 274 -8.40 -14.76 16.69
N TRP A 275 -7.64 -13.69 16.41
CA TRP A 275 -7.35 -12.66 17.40
C TRP A 275 -8.63 -12.00 17.92
N LEU A 276 -9.51 -11.55 17.04
CA LEU A 276 -10.77 -10.89 17.40
C LEU A 276 -11.67 -11.78 18.26
N ALA A 277 -11.73 -13.08 17.97
CA ALA A 277 -12.51 -14.05 18.74
C ALA A 277 -11.95 -14.34 20.14
N SER A 278 -10.65 -14.09 20.35
CA SER A 278 -9.97 -14.31 21.63
C SER A 278 -9.67 -13.02 22.39
N ALA A 279 -9.74 -11.88 21.71
CA ALA A 279 -9.64 -10.58 22.31
C ALA A 279 -10.87 -10.36 23.20
N GLY A 280 -10.66 -9.82 24.41
CA GLY A 280 -11.77 -9.37 25.26
C GLY A 280 -12.53 -8.19 24.61
N PRO A 281 -12.98 -7.20 25.40
CA PRO A 281 -13.58 -6.01 24.82
C PRO A 281 -12.66 -5.37 23.76
N VAL A 282 -13.21 -5.14 22.56
CA VAL A 282 -12.51 -4.50 21.43
C VAL A 282 -13.30 -3.28 20.96
N PRO A 283 -12.64 -2.29 20.34
CA PRO A 283 -13.30 -1.15 19.68
C PRO A 283 -14.35 -1.59 18.64
N ALA A 284 -15.40 -0.79 18.45
CA ALA A 284 -16.48 -1.07 17.49
C ALA A 284 -15.96 -1.07 16.04
N ALA A 285 -15.06 -0.15 15.71
CA ALA A 285 -14.41 -0.08 14.41
C ALA A 285 -13.69 -1.39 14.04
N LEU A 286 -13.09 -2.08 15.02
CA LEU A 286 -12.42 -3.37 14.77
C LEU A 286 -13.42 -4.49 14.48
N ARG A 287 -14.56 -4.54 15.18
CA ARG A 287 -15.62 -5.50 14.82
C ARG A 287 -16.11 -5.29 13.39
N ALA A 288 -16.30 -4.03 12.98
CA ALA A 288 -16.71 -3.69 11.61
C ALA A 288 -15.65 -4.13 10.57
N ALA A 289 -14.36 -4.00 10.89
CA ALA A 289 -13.27 -4.40 10.01
C ALA A 289 -13.26 -5.90 9.65
N ALA A 290 -13.82 -6.77 10.51
CA ALA A 290 -13.89 -8.21 10.26
C ALA A 290 -14.69 -8.59 9.01
N THR A 291 -15.56 -7.70 8.55
CA THR A 291 -16.40 -7.91 7.34
C THR A 291 -15.64 -7.71 6.04
N ARG A 292 -14.35 -7.34 6.08
CA ARG A 292 -13.55 -6.95 4.91
C ARG A 292 -12.23 -7.73 4.83
N PRO A 293 -12.26 -9.06 4.65
CA PRO A 293 -11.03 -9.84 4.49
C PRO A 293 -10.31 -9.48 3.18
N SER A 294 -8.97 -9.44 3.22
CA SER A 294 -8.15 -9.27 2.02
C SER A 294 -7.27 -10.50 1.80
N PRO A 295 -7.63 -11.39 0.84
CA PRO A 295 -6.86 -12.62 0.60
C PRO A 295 -5.45 -12.33 0.08
N ASP A 296 -5.21 -11.16 -0.52
CA ASP A 296 -3.91 -10.76 -1.08
C ASP A 296 -2.81 -10.55 -0.03
N PHE A 297 -3.19 -10.30 1.23
CA PHE A 297 -2.24 -10.12 2.33
C PHE A 297 -1.99 -11.38 3.16
N ALA A 298 -2.82 -12.42 2.98
CA ALA A 298 -2.62 -13.72 3.64
C ALA A 298 -1.20 -14.31 3.42
N PRO A 299 -0.58 -14.21 2.22
CA PRO A 299 0.78 -14.69 2.02
C PRO A 299 1.88 -13.65 2.33
N LEU A 300 1.51 -12.44 2.79
CA LEU A 300 2.41 -11.30 3.02
C LEU A 300 2.26 -10.70 4.45
N PRO A 301 2.38 -11.51 5.52
CA PRO A 301 2.12 -11.04 6.88
C PRO A 301 3.02 -9.88 7.32
N ARG A 302 4.28 -9.80 6.88
CA ARG A 302 5.16 -8.66 7.20
C ARG A 302 4.70 -7.38 6.52
N LEU A 303 4.25 -7.46 5.27
CA LEU A 303 3.69 -6.29 4.58
C LEU A 303 2.42 -5.83 5.29
N ALA A 304 1.52 -6.76 5.61
CA ALA A 304 0.27 -6.46 6.31
C ALA A 304 0.53 -5.77 7.67
N ALA A 305 1.53 -6.25 8.43
CA ALA A 305 1.93 -5.64 9.70
C ALA A 305 2.45 -4.21 9.54
N VAL A 306 3.14 -3.90 8.44
CA VAL A 306 3.68 -2.56 8.15
C VAL A 306 2.55 -1.54 7.95
N TYR A 307 1.46 -1.91 7.28
CA TYR A 307 0.29 -1.02 7.11
C TYR A 307 -0.32 -0.55 8.45
N VAL A 308 -0.11 -1.31 9.52
CA VAL A 308 -0.66 -1.03 10.85
C VAL A 308 0.39 -0.36 11.74
N ARG A 309 1.55 -1.00 11.92
CA ARG A 309 2.56 -0.56 12.89
C ARG A 309 3.48 0.53 12.34
N GLY A 310 3.81 0.46 11.05
CA GLY A 310 4.68 1.43 10.38
C GLY A 310 4.29 2.88 10.63
N PRO A 311 3.04 3.32 10.33
CA PRO A 311 2.65 4.72 10.52
C PRO A 311 2.74 5.18 11.97
N LEU A 312 2.42 4.32 12.95
CA LEU A 312 2.49 4.67 14.37
C LEU A 312 3.93 4.85 14.84
N LEU A 313 4.84 3.98 14.38
CA LEU A 313 6.27 4.14 14.65
C LEU A 313 6.82 5.43 14.04
N LEU A 314 6.45 5.72 12.79
CA LEU A 314 6.90 6.92 12.09
C LEU A 314 6.39 8.17 12.79
N LEU A 315 5.08 8.28 13.02
CA LEU A 315 4.46 9.44 13.68
C LEU A 315 4.88 9.62 15.15
N GLY A 316 5.25 8.52 15.82
CA GLY A 316 5.81 8.54 17.18
C GLY A 316 7.28 8.90 17.26
N GLY A 317 7.96 9.10 16.12
CA GLY A 317 9.41 9.34 16.08
C GLY A 317 10.23 8.16 16.61
N HIS A 318 9.67 6.94 16.53
CA HIS A 318 10.33 5.73 16.98
C HIS A 318 11.31 5.19 15.93
N ASP A 319 12.19 4.29 16.36
CA ASP A 319 13.11 3.61 15.44
C ASP A 319 12.33 2.75 14.42
N LEU A 320 12.55 3.03 13.14
CA LEU A 320 11.98 2.34 11.99
C LEU A 320 12.90 1.22 11.47
N GLY A 321 14.06 1.04 12.09
CA GLY A 321 15.07 0.05 11.78
C GLY A 321 15.44 0.06 10.29
N PRO A 322 15.26 -1.06 9.57
CA PRO A 322 15.69 -1.17 8.17
C PRO A 322 14.88 -0.28 7.21
N LEU A 323 13.78 0.35 7.64
CA LEU A 323 13.01 1.28 6.81
C LEU A 323 13.60 2.69 6.81
N ALA A 324 14.38 3.06 7.83
CA ALA A 324 14.88 4.43 8.01
C ALA A 324 15.66 4.98 6.79
N PRO A 325 16.53 4.22 6.11
CA PRO A 325 17.24 4.71 4.92
C PRO A 325 16.34 5.07 3.73
N TYR A 326 15.11 4.56 3.72
CA TYR A 326 14.13 4.80 2.66
C TYR A 326 13.15 5.92 2.98
N LEU A 327 13.28 6.61 4.13
CA LEU A 327 12.38 7.67 4.55
C LEU A 327 13.16 8.98 4.71
N PRO A 328 13.36 9.75 3.61
CA PRO A 328 14.15 10.96 3.65
C PRO A 328 13.51 12.02 4.56
N ALA A 329 14.38 12.80 5.24
CA ALA A 329 13.96 13.87 6.15
C ALA A 329 13.08 14.94 5.48
N SER A 330 13.21 15.14 4.17
CA SER A 330 12.37 16.04 3.37
C SER A 330 10.88 15.65 3.35
N LEU A 331 10.57 14.38 3.63
CA LEU A 331 9.20 13.89 3.79
C LEU A 331 8.80 13.80 5.26
N THR A 332 9.68 13.22 6.08
CA THR A 332 9.33 12.91 7.48
C THR A 332 9.26 14.16 8.35
N GLY A 333 10.10 15.18 8.11
CA GLY A 333 10.06 16.44 8.85
C GLY A 333 8.69 17.14 8.75
N PRO A 334 8.25 17.53 7.53
CA PRO A 334 6.94 18.18 7.37
C PRO A 334 5.75 17.34 7.86
N LEU A 335 5.83 16.00 7.71
CA LEU A 335 4.81 15.09 8.25
C LEU A 335 4.75 15.17 9.78
N LEU A 336 5.90 15.10 10.45
CA LEU A 336 5.98 15.13 11.92
C LEU A 336 5.58 16.49 12.49
N ASP A 337 5.93 17.59 11.82
CA ASP A 337 5.51 18.93 12.23
C ASP A 337 3.99 19.09 12.17
N ARG A 338 3.38 18.68 11.05
CA ARG A 338 1.91 18.70 10.90
C ARG A 338 1.23 17.74 11.88
N TRP A 339 1.82 16.57 12.11
CA TRP A 339 1.31 15.61 13.08
C TRP A 339 1.33 16.16 14.51
N ALA A 340 2.41 16.81 14.93
CA ALA A 340 2.51 17.40 16.25
C ALA A 340 1.40 18.43 16.50
N ALA A 341 1.13 19.30 15.51
CA ALA A 341 0.04 20.27 15.58
C ALA A 341 -1.34 19.59 15.59
N ALA A 342 -1.59 18.65 14.68
CA ALA A 342 -2.86 17.92 14.58
C ALA A 342 -3.16 17.13 15.88
N ARG A 343 -2.15 16.48 16.45
CA ARG A 343 -2.26 15.73 17.71
C ARG A 343 -2.60 16.63 18.90
N ALA A 344 -2.05 17.84 18.95
CA ALA A 344 -2.37 18.81 19.99
C ALA A 344 -3.82 19.30 19.88
N ALA A 345 -4.33 19.47 18.66
CA ALA A 345 -5.69 19.94 18.39
C ALA A 345 -6.76 18.84 18.50
N PHE A 346 -6.40 17.57 18.29
CA PHE A 346 -7.29 16.42 18.42
C PHE A 346 -6.72 15.39 19.41
N PRO A 347 -6.96 15.56 20.73
CA PRO A 347 -6.36 14.73 21.77
C PRO A 347 -6.47 13.21 21.59
N PRO A 348 -7.56 12.63 21.02
CA PRO A 348 -7.61 11.19 20.77
C PRO A 348 -6.48 10.65 19.88
N ALA A 349 -5.91 11.49 19.00
CA ALA A 349 -4.75 11.14 18.19
C ALA A 349 -3.48 10.85 19.02
N ALA A 350 -3.39 11.36 20.26
CA ALA A 350 -2.22 11.13 21.11
C ALA A 350 -2.03 9.65 21.47
N ALA A 351 -3.12 8.89 21.58
CA ALA A 351 -3.08 7.46 21.90
C ALA A 351 -2.38 6.63 20.81
N LEU A 352 -2.32 7.12 19.57
CA LEU A 352 -1.66 6.43 18.45
C LEU A 352 -0.14 6.41 18.56
N THR A 353 0.45 7.41 19.23
CA THR A 353 1.91 7.64 19.28
C THR A 353 2.44 7.78 20.70
N GLY A 354 1.59 7.48 21.69
CA GLY A 354 1.98 7.46 23.09
C GLY A 354 2.91 6.27 23.41
N PRO A 355 3.59 6.30 24.57
CA PRO A 355 4.39 5.18 25.03
C PRO A 355 3.52 3.91 25.09
N PRO A 356 4.06 2.72 24.75
CA PRO A 356 3.31 1.49 24.80
C PRO A 356 2.71 1.30 26.20
N ARG A 357 1.40 1.04 26.27
CA ARG A 357 0.71 0.81 27.54
C ARG A 357 1.39 -0.39 28.22
N ARG A 358 1.84 -0.22 29.46
CA ARG A 358 2.36 -1.33 30.27
C ARG A 358 1.21 -2.32 30.47
N ALA A 359 1.43 -3.57 30.08
CA ALA A 359 0.49 -4.67 30.26
C ALA A 359 0.32 -5.01 31.74
#